data_AF-A0A6J5CN20-F1
#
_entry.id   AF-A0A6J5CN20-F1
#
_cell.length_a   1.000
_cell.length_b   1.000
_cell.length_c   1.000
_cell.angle_alpha   90.00
_cell.angle_beta   90.00
_cell.angle_gamma   90.00
#
_symmetry.space_group_name_H-M   'P 1'
#
loop_
_entity.id
_entity.type
_entity.pdbx_description
1 polymer ?
#
loop_
_entity_poly.entity_id
_entity_poly.type
_entity_poly.pdbx_seq_one_letter_code
_entity_poly.pdbx_strand_id
1 'polypeptide(L)'
;MTWRETRRVTRSLTVQYDRVMYLLDDTPENRKLIHRYIDVWEYPDGRIEIRADGRVLPYRQYDRLAEIDQGAVVEHKRLNHALQVAQAIQAQRDNRRISSSPARTNQGQPVRATERAQGTKKQREFTQHDINGVITELAQRRQPNQTRKPGRRSAGSV
;
A
#
# COMPACT_ATOMS: atom_id res chain seq x y z
N MET A 1 5.26 6.62 -25.89
CA MET A 1 5.67 5.21 -26.07
C MET A 1 4.78 4.34 -25.20
N THR A 2 4.08 3.36 -25.78
CA THR A 2 3.27 2.36 -25.06
C THR A 2 4.13 1.16 -24.71
N TRP A 3 4.11 0.73 -23.45
CA TRP A 3 4.81 -0.48 -23.02
C TRP A 3 3.89 -1.69 -23.10
N ARG A 4 4.45 -2.85 -23.45
CA ARG A 4 3.72 -4.12 -23.51
C ARG A 4 4.53 -5.18 -22.78
N GLU A 5 3.88 -5.91 -21.88
CA GLU A 5 4.48 -7.04 -21.18
C GLU A 5 3.51 -8.22 -21.13
N THR A 6 3.99 -9.41 -21.46
CA THR A 6 3.17 -10.62 -21.43
C THR A 6 3.20 -11.23 -20.03
N ARG A 7 2.03 -11.52 -19.47
CA ARG A 7 1.85 -12.06 -18.11
C ARG A 7 0.94 -13.28 -18.13
N ARG A 8 1.24 -14.26 -17.27
CA ARG A 8 0.44 -15.47 -17.14
C ARG A 8 -0.74 -15.24 -16.20
N VAL A 9 -1.94 -15.61 -16.65
CA VAL A 9 -3.14 -15.62 -15.81
C VAL A 9 -3.04 -16.76 -14.79
N THR A 10 -3.33 -16.46 -13.53
CA THR A 10 -3.33 -17.45 -12.47
C THR A 10 -4.66 -18.22 -12.42
N ARG A 11 -4.74 -19.25 -11.58
CA ARG A 11 -5.98 -20.02 -11.35
C ARG A 11 -7.11 -19.16 -10.78
N SER A 12 -6.78 -18.10 -10.05
CA SER A 12 -7.76 -17.17 -9.47
C SER A 12 -8.12 -16.01 -10.40
N LEU A 13 -7.88 -16.16 -11.71
CA LEU A 13 -8.14 -15.11 -12.71
C LEU A 13 -7.41 -13.79 -12.43
N THR A 14 -6.22 -13.88 -11.81
CA THR A 14 -5.40 -12.69 -11.55
C THR A 14 -4.20 -12.60 -12.47
N VAL A 15 -3.82 -11.37 -12.78
CA VAL A 15 -2.63 -11.00 -13.54
C VAL A 15 -1.83 -10.04 -12.69
N GLN A 16 -0.55 -10.32 -12.46
CA GLN A 16 0.31 -9.43 -11.69
C GLN A 16 1.14 -8.57 -12.65
N TYR A 17 1.02 -7.25 -12.51
CA TYR A 17 1.84 -6.28 -13.22
C TYR A 17 2.21 -5.13 -12.28
N ASP A 18 3.48 -4.76 -12.25
CA ASP A 18 3.98 -3.68 -11.40
C ASP A 18 3.57 -3.76 -9.91
N ARG A 19 3.61 -4.97 -9.33
CA ARG A 19 3.15 -5.31 -7.95
C ARG A 19 1.66 -5.11 -7.66
N VAL A 20 0.92 -4.59 -8.61
CA VAL A 20 -0.54 -4.53 -8.60
C VAL A 20 -1.08 -5.87 -9.12
N MET A 21 -2.14 -6.37 -8.47
CA MET A 21 -2.86 -7.53 -8.96
C MET A 21 -4.12 -7.04 -9.68
N TYR A 22 -4.32 -7.51 -10.89
CA TYR A 22 -5.50 -7.23 -11.68
C TYR A 22 -6.35 -8.50 -11.71
N LEU A 23 -7.54 -8.43 -11.12
CA LEU A 23 -8.50 -9.52 -11.10
C LEU A 23 -9.41 -9.38 -12.31
N LEU A 24 -9.38 -10.37 -13.22
CA LEU A 24 -10.32 -10.44 -14.33
C LEU A 24 -11.70 -10.83 -13.81
N ASP A 25 -12.75 -10.32 -14.42
CA ASP A 25 -14.11 -10.74 -14.06
C ASP A 25 -14.31 -12.24 -14.36
N ASP A 26 -15.09 -12.90 -13.52
CA ASP A 26 -15.31 -14.33 -13.58
C ASP A 26 -16.35 -14.71 -14.65
N THR A 27 -15.92 -14.71 -15.91
CA THR A 27 -16.72 -15.12 -17.07
C THR A 27 -16.25 -16.45 -17.65
N PRO A 28 -17.13 -17.22 -18.32
CA PRO A 28 -16.74 -18.47 -18.98
C PRO A 28 -15.57 -18.31 -19.97
N GLU A 29 -15.48 -17.16 -20.63
CA GLU A 29 -14.40 -16.80 -21.55
C GLU A 29 -13.08 -16.60 -20.79
N ASN A 30 -13.11 -15.82 -19.69
CA ASN A 30 -11.92 -15.54 -18.89
C ASN A 30 -11.39 -16.79 -18.18
N ARG A 31 -12.28 -17.70 -17.76
CA ARG A 31 -11.88 -19.01 -17.20
C ARG A 31 -11.04 -19.84 -18.17
N LYS A 32 -11.26 -19.72 -19.49
CA LYS A 32 -10.42 -20.40 -20.50
C LYS A 32 -9.02 -19.81 -20.61
N LEU A 33 -8.81 -18.59 -20.10
CA LEU A 33 -7.51 -17.92 -20.07
C LEU A 33 -6.64 -18.34 -18.88
N ILE A 34 -7.18 -19.12 -17.93
CA ILE A 34 -6.40 -19.63 -16.79
C ILE A 34 -5.16 -20.37 -17.30
N HIS A 35 -3.99 -20.04 -16.73
CA HIS A 35 -2.67 -20.52 -17.14
C HIS A 35 -2.17 -20.09 -18.52
N ARG A 36 -2.95 -19.30 -19.28
CA ARG A 36 -2.49 -18.69 -20.54
C ARG A 36 -1.72 -17.40 -20.30
N TYR A 37 -0.88 -17.06 -21.28
CA TYR A 37 -0.16 -15.81 -21.33
C TYR A 37 -0.98 -14.79 -22.11
N ILE A 38 -1.15 -13.60 -21.52
CA ILE A 38 -1.92 -12.50 -22.09
C ILE A 38 -1.10 -11.21 -22.02
N ASP A 39 -1.51 -10.17 -22.74
CA ASP A 39 -0.74 -8.93 -22.81
C ASP A 39 -1.27 -7.89 -21.83
N VAL A 40 -0.35 -7.26 -21.11
CA VAL A 40 -0.59 -6.06 -20.32
C VAL A 40 0.03 -4.89 -21.05
N TRP A 41 -0.81 -3.94 -21.45
CA TRP A 41 -0.43 -2.71 -22.10
C TRP A 41 -0.44 -1.59 -21.08
N GLU A 42 0.62 -0.79 -21.08
CA GLU A 42 0.72 0.41 -20.28
C GLU A 42 0.92 1.62 -21.18
N TYR A 43 -0.02 2.55 -21.08
CA TYR A 43 -0.03 3.78 -21.84
C TYR A 43 0.79 4.87 -21.15
N PRO A 44 1.27 5.88 -21.89
CA PRO A 44 2.04 6.98 -21.32
C PRO A 44 1.33 7.73 -20.19
N ASP A 45 0.01 7.75 -20.17
CA ASP A 45 -0.82 8.39 -19.14
C ASP A 45 -1.08 7.51 -17.91
N GLY A 46 -0.53 6.30 -17.88
CA GLY A 46 -0.66 5.37 -16.77
C GLY A 46 -1.88 4.46 -16.86
N ARG A 47 -2.69 4.58 -17.93
CA ARG A 47 -3.75 3.61 -18.20
C ARG A 47 -3.15 2.24 -18.46
N ILE A 48 -3.74 1.23 -17.83
CA ILE A 48 -3.40 -0.17 -18.02
C ILE A 48 -4.54 -0.82 -18.82
N GLU A 49 -4.20 -1.60 -19.82
CA GLU A 49 -5.15 -2.44 -20.53
C GLU A 49 -4.67 -3.89 -20.52
N ILE A 50 -5.58 -4.80 -20.21
CA ILE A 50 -5.31 -6.23 -20.24
C ILE A 50 -6.00 -6.80 -21.45
N ARG A 51 -5.24 -7.45 -22.32
CA ARG A 51 -5.73 -7.96 -23.61
C ARG A 51 -5.43 -9.44 -23.76
N ALA A 52 -6.43 -10.20 -24.20
CA ALA A 52 -6.29 -11.59 -24.62
C ALA A 52 -6.94 -11.78 -25.99
N ASP A 53 -6.25 -12.47 -26.90
CA ASP A 53 -6.75 -12.77 -28.25
C ASP A 53 -7.28 -11.53 -29.00
N GLY A 54 -6.62 -10.38 -28.83
CA GLY A 54 -6.99 -9.10 -29.45
C GLY A 54 -8.16 -8.35 -28.79
N ARG A 55 -8.75 -8.89 -27.71
CA ARG A 55 -9.86 -8.26 -26.97
C ARG A 55 -9.39 -7.68 -25.65
N VAL A 56 -9.95 -6.54 -25.25
CA VAL A 56 -9.72 -5.94 -23.93
C VAL A 56 -10.60 -6.65 -22.91
N LEU A 57 -10.00 -7.06 -21.79
CA LEU A 57 -10.68 -7.75 -20.70
C LEU A 57 -11.07 -6.77 -19.59
N PRO A 58 -12.30 -6.82 -19.07
CA PRO A 58 -12.66 -6.08 -17.88
C PRO A 58 -11.91 -6.65 -16.66
N TYR A 59 -11.44 -5.77 -15.80
CA TYR A 59 -10.67 -6.13 -14.62
C TYR A 59 -10.95 -5.19 -13.45
N ARG A 60 -10.67 -5.67 -12.23
CA ARG A 60 -10.58 -4.88 -11.00
C ARG A 60 -9.15 -4.82 -10.50
N GLN A 61 -8.71 -3.62 -10.16
CA GLN A 61 -7.39 -3.39 -9.62
C GLN A 61 -7.36 -3.67 -8.12
N TYR A 62 -6.43 -4.51 -7.67
CA TYR A 62 -6.12 -4.74 -6.27
C TYR A 62 -4.66 -4.35 -5.99
N ASP A 63 -4.48 -3.18 -5.40
CA ASP A 63 -3.16 -2.69 -5.02
C ASP A 63 -2.82 -3.13 -3.59
N ARG A 64 -1.85 -4.03 -3.45
CA ARG A 64 -1.35 -4.50 -2.14
C ARG A 64 -0.51 -3.46 -1.40
N LEU A 65 -0.08 -2.40 -2.09
CA LEU A 65 0.67 -1.29 -1.52
C LEU A 65 -0.23 -0.07 -1.25
N ALA A 66 -1.56 -0.23 -1.27
CA ALA A 66 -2.49 0.85 -0.94
C ALA A 66 -2.17 1.42 0.45
N GLU A 67 -1.97 2.74 0.49
CA GLU A 67 -1.74 3.49 1.72
C GLU A 67 -3.06 3.75 2.42
N ILE A 68 -3.05 3.76 3.75
CA ILE A 68 -4.21 4.14 4.54
C ILE A 68 -4.43 5.65 4.37
N ASP A 69 -5.59 6.01 3.82
CA ASP A 69 -6.02 7.40 3.72
C ASP A 69 -6.21 8.01 5.11
N GLN A 70 -5.66 9.21 5.31
CA GLN A 70 -5.86 9.99 6.51
C GLN A 70 -7.34 10.26 6.79
N GLY A 71 -8.18 10.38 5.75
CA GLY A 71 -9.64 10.52 5.89
C GLY A 71 -10.27 9.34 6.64
N ALA A 72 -9.89 8.11 6.30
CA ALA A 72 -10.37 6.90 6.97
C ALA A 72 -9.99 6.87 8.46
N VAL A 73 -8.81 7.40 8.83
CA VAL A 73 -8.37 7.51 10.23
C VAL A 73 -9.28 8.45 11.02
N VAL A 74 -9.68 9.59 10.42
CA VAL A 74 -10.49 10.62 11.07
C VAL A 74 -11.95 10.20 11.19
N GLU A 75 -12.50 9.58 10.16
CA GLU A 75 -13.91 9.17 10.11
C GLU A 75 -14.21 7.98 11.05
N HIS A 76 -13.31 7.02 11.16
CA HIS A 76 -13.52 5.81 11.97
C HIS A 76 -13.06 5.97 13.42
N LYS A 77 -13.79 6.76 14.22
CA LYS A 77 -13.44 7.08 15.63
C LYS A 77 -13.09 5.88 16.53
N ARG A 78 -13.69 4.70 16.32
CA ARG A 78 -13.41 3.48 17.11
C ARG A 78 -12.14 2.75 16.65
N LEU A 79 -11.80 2.86 15.37
CA LEU A 79 -10.66 2.20 14.74
C LEU A 79 -9.48 3.15 14.52
N ASN A 80 -9.66 4.46 14.77
CA ASN A 80 -8.68 5.50 14.50
C ASN A 80 -7.29 5.16 15.05
N HIS A 81 -7.21 4.62 16.27
CA HIS A 81 -5.94 4.28 16.90
C HIS A 81 -5.26 3.11 16.19
N ALA A 82 -6.01 2.07 15.85
CA ALA A 82 -5.48 0.95 15.08
C ALA A 82 -5.03 1.39 13.67
N LEU A 83 -5.78 2.29 13.04
CA LEU A 83 -5.43 2.87 11.75
C LEU A 83 -4.19 3.77 11.82
N GLN A 84 -4.01 4.55 12.89
CA GLN A 84 -2.79 5.34 13.14
C GLN A 84 -1.56 4.44 13.31
N VAL A 85 -1.68 3.35 14.07
CA VAL A 85 -0.61 2.36 14.22
C VAL A 85 -0.27 1.75 12.87
N ALA A 86 -1.29 1.35 12.10
CA ALA A 86 -1.09 0.77 10.77
C ALA A 86 -0.45 1.77 9.79
N GLN A 87 -0.84 3.04 9.82
CA GLN A 87 -0.25 4.11 9.01
C GLN A 87 1.22 4.35 9.38
N ALA A 88 1.55 4.42 10.67
CA ALA A 88 2.94 4.55 11.14
C ALA A 88 3.81 3.36 10.72
N ILE A 89 3.28 2.14 10.76
CA ILE A 89 3.98 0.95 10.26
C ILE A 89 4.13 1.01 8.73
N GLN A 90 3.10 1.45 8.00
CA GLN A 90 3.18 1.61 6.54
C GLN A 90 4.25 2.62 6.14
N ALA A 91 4.43 3.72 6.88
CA ALA A 91 5.48 4.71 6.62
C ALA A 91 6.91 4.14 6.78
N GLN A 92 7.08 3.09 7.60
CA GLN A 92 8.35 2.39 7.78
C GLN A 92 8.59 1.29 6.74
N ARG A 93 7.61 1.00 5.87
CA ARG A 93 7.73 -0.07 4.87
C ARG A 93 8.50 0.39 3.64
N ASP A 94 9.31 -0.52 3.12
CA ASP A 94 9.87 -0.38 1.78
C ASP A 94 8.78 -0.66 0.72
N ASN A 95 8.09 0.40 0.28
CA ASN A 95 7.02 0.35 -0.71
C ASN A 95 7.53 0.53 -2.17
N ARG A 96 8.84 0.50 -2.42
CA ARG A 96 9.38 0.65 -3.78
C ARG A 96 8.78 -0.39 -4.72
N ARG A 97 8.44 -0.01 -5.96
CA ARG A 97 7.95 -0.96 -6.97
C ARG A 97 9.12 -1.54 -7.77
N ILE A 98 9.79 -2.55 -7.21
CA ILE A 98 10.88 -3.28 -7.88
C ILE A 98 10.29 -4.40 -8.74
N SER A 99 9.56 -4.05 -9.80
CA SER A 99 9.32 -4.97 -10.93
C SER A 99 10.20 -4.54 -12.10
N SER A 100 10.47 -5.47 -13.01
CA SER A 100 11.08 -5.23 -14.33
C SER A 100 10.25 -4.31 -15.24
N SER A 101 9.15 -3.74 -14.72
CA SER A 101 8.31 -2.81 -15.46
C SER A 101 9.06 -1.48 -15.65
N PRO A 102 8.79 -0.75 -16.76
CA PRO A 102 9.52 0.46 -17.09
C PRO A 102 9.42 1.51 -16.00
N ALA A 103 10.45 2.36 -15.93
CA ALA A 103 10.32 3.62 -15.22
C ALA A 103 9.23 4.47 -15.89
N ARG A 104 8.26 4.93 -15.09
CA ARG A 104 7.18 5.84 -15.51
C ARG A 104 7.67 7.29 -15.57
N THR A 105 8.91 7.50 -15.99
CA THR A 105 9.55 8.83 -16.00
C THR A 105 8.80 9.81 -16.91
N ASN A 106 8.15 9.30 -17.96
CA ASN A 106 7.29 10.08 -18.86
C ASN A 106 6.01 10.61 -18.18
N GLN A 107 5.65 10.10 -17.00
CA GLN A 107 4.51 10.54 -16.17
C GLN A 107 4.95 11.51 -15.06
N GLY A 108 6.18 12.00 -15.10
CA GLY A 108 6.76 12.83 -14.02
C GLY A 108 7.09 12.04 -12.76
N GLN A 109 6.99 10.70 -12.78
CA GLN A 109 7.43 9.87 -11.65
C GLN A 109 8.96 9.76 -11.65
N PRO A 110 9.62 9.89 -10.48
CA PRO A 110 11.07 9.74 -10.42
C PRO A 110 11.48 8.33 -10.85
N VAL A 111 12.70 8.22 -11.39
CA VAL A 111 13.30 6.91 -11.69
C VAL A 111 13.31 6.09 -10.41
N ARG A 112 12.88 4.83 -10.52
CA ARG A 112 12.76 3.92 -9.38
C ARG A 112 14.13 3.72 -8.74
N ALA A 113 14.22 3.98 -7.44
CA ALA A 113 15.45 3.74 -6.68
C ALA A 113 15.77 2.24 -6.63
N THR A 114 16.96 1.86 -7.10
CA THR A 114 17.47 0.49 -7.06
C THR A 114 17.67 0.02 -5.62
N GLU A 115 18.16 0.91 -4.75
CA GLU A 115 18.48 0.64 -3.36
C GLU A 115 17.31 0.92 -2.41
N ARG A 116 17.32 0.25 -1.24
CA ARG A 116 16.33 0.46 -0.18
C ARG A 116 16.51 1.86 0.42
N ALA A 117 15.41 2.54 0.72
CA ALA A 117 15.47 3.74 1.54
C ALA A 117 15.99 3.39 2.95
N GLN A 118 16.90 4.21 3.48
CA GLN A 118 17.51 3.95 4.79
C GLN A 118 16.44 3.87 5.88
N GLY A 119 16.56 2.86 6.76
CA GLY A 119 15.61 2.64 7.86
C GLY A 119 14.29 1.96 7.48
N THR A 120 14.04 1.66 6.19
CA THR A 120 12.82 0.95 5.77
C THR A 120 12.96 -0.57 5.86
N LYS A 121 11.86 -1.25 6.22
CA LYS A 121 11.79 -2.73 6.34
C LYS A 121 10.84 -3.31 5.29
N LYS A 122 11.09 -4.54 4.81
CA LYS A 122 10.08 -5.26 4.00
C LYS A 122 8.90 -5.65 4.88
N GLN A 123 7.72 -5.79 4.28
CA GLN A 123 6.51 -6.22 5.01
C GLN A 123 6.71 -7.49 5.86
N ARG A 124 7.44 -8.48 5.35
CA ARG A 124 7.74 -9.75 6.04
C ARG A 124 8.86 -9.69 7.08
N GLU A 125 9.57 -8.56 7.15
CA GLU A 125 10.64 -8.32 8.13
C GLU A 125 10.09 -7.63 9.40
N PHE A 126 8.82 -7.16 9.39
CA PHE A 126 8.19 -6.59 10.58
C PHE A 126 7.86 -7.67 11.60
N THR A 127 8.27 -7.42 12.83
CA THR A 127 8.05 -8.29 13.99
C THR A 127 6.99 -7.70 14.93
N GLN A 128 6.54 -8.50 15.90
CA GLN A 128 5.63 -8.00 16.94
C GLN A 128 6.28 -6.89 17.78
N HIS A 129 7.61 -6.93 17.97
CA HIS A 129 8.33 -5.89 18.69
C HIS A 129 8.25 -4.54 17.99
N ASP A 130 8.34 -4.52 16.66
CA ASP A 130 8.17 -3.30 15.86
C ASP A 130 6.78 -2.69 16.04
N ILE A 131 5.74 -3.53 16.03
CA ILE A 131 4.35 -3.10 16.23
C ILE A 131 4.17 -2.50 17.62
N ASN A 132 4.65 -3.21 18.66
CA ASN A 132 4.54 -2.75 20.04
C ASN A 132 5.31 -1.45 20.28
N GLY A 133 6.47 -1.28 19.63
CA GLY A 133 7.25 -0.05 19.67
C GLY A 133 6.45 1.14 19.12
N VAL A 134 5.83 0.98 17.94
CA VAL A 134 4.99 2.03 17.33
C VAL A 134 3.78 2.37 18.21
N ILE A 135 3.11 1.37 18.79
CA ILE A 135 1.99 1.59 19.72
C ILE A 135 2.44 2.43 20.92
N THR A 136 3.59 2.09 21.51
CA THR A 136 4.15 2.79 22.66
C THR A 136 4.50 4.24 22.32
N GLU A 137 5.15 4.47 21.17
CA GLU A 137 5.51 5.79 20.69
C GLU A 137 4.26 6.66 20.44
N LEU A 138 3.23 6.12 19.78
CA LEU A 138 1.97 6.84 19.54
C LEU A 138 1.24 7.16 20.84
N ALA A 139 1.27 6.25 21.82
CA ALA A 139 0.69 6.50 23.14
C ALA A 139 1.42 7.64 23.88
N GLN A 140 2.75 7.71 23.79
CA GLN A 140 3.56 8.79 24.37
C GLN A 140 3.32 10.12 23.68
N ARG A 141 3.27 10.16 22.34
CA ARG A 141 2.95 11.38 21.57
C ARG A 141 1.57 11.95 21.90
N ARG A 142 0.61 11.10 22.27
CA ARG A 142 -0.74 11.51 22.69
C ARG A 142 -0.80 12.01 24.13
N GLN A 143 0.29 11.98 24.88
CA GLN A 143 0.39 12.67 26.18
C GLN A 143 1.11 14.02 26.06
N PRO A 144 0.58 15.04 25.36
CA PRO A 144 1.04 16.40 25.60
C PRO A 144 0.49 16.84 26.96
N ASN A 145 1.38 17.21 27.89
CA ASN A 145 1.06 17.93 29.13
C ASN A 145 -0.25 17.49 29.81
N GLN A 146 -0.23 16.37 30.56
CA GLN A 146 -1.01 16.40 31.79
C GLN A 146 -0.40 17.52 32.64
N THR A 147 -1.00 18.71 32.56
CA THR A 147 -0.72 19.81 33.48
C THR A 147 -0.68 19.22 34.88
N ARG A 148 0.51 19.24 35.49
CA ARG A 148 0.72 18.92 36.89
C ARG A 148 -0.33 19.73 37.66
N LYS A 149 -1.40 19.07 38.14
CA LYS A 149 -2.38 19.72 39.00
C LYS A 149 -1.59 20.41 40.12
N PRO A 150 -1.66 21.74 40.28
CA PRO A 150 -0.92 22.40 41.34
C PRO A 150 -1.42 21.83 42.67
N GLY A 151 -0.47 21.28 43.45
CA GLY A 151 -0.77 20.67 44.75
C GLY A 151 -1.53 21.65 45.63
N ARG A 152 -2.58 21.15 46.29
CA ARG A 152 -3.41 21.90 47.22
C ARG A 152 -2.52 22.51 48.31
N ARG A 153 -2.33 23.84 48.29
CA ARG A 153 -1.65 24.55 49.39
C ARG A 153 -2.52 24.39 50.63
N SER A 154 -2.03 23.63 51.60
CA SER A 154 -2.58 23.60 52.96
C SER A 154 -2.25 24.93 53.62
N ALA A 155 -3.29 25.73 53.90
CA ALA A 155 -3.17 26.90 54.76
C ALA A 155 -3.00 26.41 56.20
N GLY A 156 -1.81 26.60 56.77
CA GLY A 156 -1.59 26.46 58.20
C GLY A 156 -2.34 27.59 58.91
N SER A 157 -3.19 27.23 59.87
CA SER A 157 -3.84 28.18 60.78
C SER A 157 -2.92 28.39 61.98
N VAL A 158 -2.71 29.65 62.31
CA VAL A 158 -1.94 30.19 63.46
C VAL A 158 -2.67 29.91 64.77
#